data_AF-A0A2N0PFT8-F1
#
_entry.id   AF-A0A2N0PFT8-F1
#
_cell.length_a   1.000
_cell.length_b   1.000
_cell.length_c   1.000
_cell.angle_alpha   90.00
_cell.angle_beta   90.00
_cell.angle_gamma   90.00
#
_symmetry.space_group_name_H-M   'P 1'
#
loop_
_entity.id
_entity.type
_entity.pdbx_description
1 polymer ?
#
loop_
_entity_poly.entity_id
_entity_poly.type
_entity_poly.pdbx_seq_one_letter_code
_entity_poly.pdbx_strand_id
1 'polypeptide(L)'
;MTKDLELESLTDKEINSRKCQSLVYFLDFDREKDALQTKRQLLELIIKYCKNIRLLDYCVFNDDINSLMSSLIENIKQNLNYLSINLSNYEDNEYSNIKPILQNLGQTLPSKLEYLSFVLEHQEDVNYVAIVPCIKEYIMKKKRVKYLAIKSTIFSNTKLYCMDLFDLKDEVKEFKLHNIEVLSYIKLFTDITDIYRFSNEID
;
A
#
# COMPACT_ATOMS: atom_id res chain seq x y z
N MET A 1 -18.20 -1.38 -28.26
CA MET A 1 -19.21 -0.69 -27.44
C MET A 1 -19.35 -1.48 -26.15
N THR A 2 -18.45 -1.22 -25.22
CA THR A 2 -18.40 -1.89 -23.92
C THR A 2 -17.90 -0.88 -22.91
N LYS A 3 -18.89 -0.24 -22.28
CA LYS A 3 -18.89 0.58 -21.06
C LYS A 3 -17.58 1.27 -20.70
N ASP A 4 -17.52 2.54 -21.10
CA ASP A 4 -16.92 3.61 -20.33
C ASP A 4 -17.30 3.44 -18.84
N LEU A 5 -16.32 3.06 -18.02
CA LEU A 5 -16.38 3.32 -16.59
C LEU A 5 -16.04 4.80 -16.46
N GLU A 6 -17.10 5.60 -16.31
CA GLU A 6 -17.06 7.02 -16.01
C GLU A 6 -16.11 7.28 -14.83
N LEU A 7 -14.86 7.59 -15.16
CA LEU A 7 -14.03 8.50 -14.38
C LEU A 7 -14.46 9.93 -14.75
N GLU A 8 -15.75 10.21 -14.64
CA GLU A 8 -16.21 11.60 -14.66
C GLU A 8 -15.53 12.28 -13.47
N SER A 9 -14.83 13.36 -13.81
CA SER A 9 -14.14 14.29 -12.92
C SER A 9 -14.74 14.30 -11.51
N LEU A 10 -13.99 13.85 -10.51
CA LEU A 10 -14.24 14.25 -9.13
C LEU A 10 -14.16 15.77 -9.08
N THR A 11 -15.30 16.43 -9.22
CA THR A 11 -15.42 17.87 -9.13
C THR A 11 -15.00 18.30 -7.73
N ASP A 12 -14.51 19.53 -7.55
CA ASP A 12 -14.23 20.10 -6.21
C ASP A 12 -15.39 19.89 -5.22
N LYS A 13 -16.62 19.76 -5.74
CA LYS A 13 -17.83 19.51 -4.98
C LYS A 13 -17.95 18.07 -4.47
N GLU A 14 -17.46 17.06 -5.17
CA GLU A 14 -17.49 15.64 -4.74
C GLU A 14 -16.42 15.32 -3.70
N ILE A 15 -15.26 15.98 -3.78
CA ILE A 15 -14.25 15.96 -2.70
C ILE A 15 -14.80 16.66 -1.44
N ASN A 16 -15.62 17.70 -1.60
CA ASN A 16 -16.19 18.49 -0.49
C ASN A 16 -17.55 17.97 0.04
N SER A 17 -18.27 17.13 -0.71
CA SER A 17 -19.62 16.64 -0.37
C SER A 17 -19.57 15.24 0.20
N ARG A 18 -19.54 15.13 1.54
CA ARG A 18 -19.80 13.91 2.34
C ARG A 18 -19.22 12.60 1.76
N LYS A 19 -17.92 12.33 1.97
CA LYS A 19 -17.30 10.98 1.88
C LYS A 19 -15.81 10.86 2.27
N CYS A 20 -15.20 11.88 2.88
CA CYS A 20 -13.78 11.84 3.29
C CYS A 20 -13.47 11.03 4.57
N GLN A 21 -14.38 10.18 5.05
CA GLN A 21 -14.15 9.37 6.27
C GLN A 21 -13.57 7.97 5.97
N SER A 22 -13.75 7.46 4.74
CA SER A 22 -13.43 6.05 4.39
C SER A 22 -12.91 5.88 2.95
N LEU A 23 -12.27 6.90 2.37
CA LEU A 23 -11.71 6.81 1.01
C LEU A 23 -10.60 5.75 0.97
N VAL A 24 -10.93 4.55 0.46
CA VAL A 24 -9.96 3.63 -0.11
C VAL A 24 -9.58 4.23 -1.45
N TYR A 25 -8.46 4.95 -1.49
CA TYR A 25 -7.89 5.32 -2.77
C TYR A 25 -7.25 4.06 -3.35
N PHE A 26 -8.01 3.26 -4.10
CA PHE A 26 -7.38 2.40 -5.10
C PHE A 26 -6.89 3.34 -6.19
N LEU A 27 -5.65 3.78 -6.07
CA LEU A 27 -4.94 4.16 -7.27
C LEU A 27 -4.51 2.86 -7.94
N ASP A 28 -5.50 2.14 -8.49
CA ASP A 28 -5.25 1.16 -9.53
C ASP A 28 -4.87 2.01 -10.75
N PHE A 29 -3.60 2.42 -10.79
CA PHE A 29 -3.02 3.14 -11.89
C PHE A 29 -3.04 2.16 -13.06
N ASP A 30 -4.15 2.12 -13.78
CA ASP A 30 -4.22 1.41 -15.05
C ASP A 30 -3.00 1.86 -15.88
N ARG A 31 -2.35 0.87 -16.51
CA ARG A 31 -1.00 0.96 -17.10
C ARG A 31 -0.89 1.92 -18.30
N GLU A 32 -1.85 2.81 -18.47
CA GLU A 32 -1.78 3.91 -19.43
C GLU A 32 -0.90 5.02 -18.87
N LYS A 33 0.29 5.17 -19.49
CA LYS A 33 1.25 6.25 -19.27
C LYS A 33 0.61 7.64 -19.48
N ASP A 34 -0.47 7.72 -20.25
CA ASP A 34 -1.12 8.96 -20.70
C ASP A 34 -1.90 9.72 -19.60
N ALA A 35 -2.09 9.14 -18.42
CA ALA A 35 -2.84 9.77 -17.32
C ALA A 35 -1.97 10.39 -16.21
N LEU A 36 -0.62 10.40 -16.32
CA LEU A 36 0.27 10.78 -15.21
C LEU A 36 -0.01 12.17 -14.64
N GLN A 37 -0.28 13.15 -15.51
CA GLN A 37 -0.58 14.52 -15.08
C GLN A 37 -1.90 14.59 -14.30
N THR A 38 -2.94 13.90 -14.77
CA THR A 38 -4.24 13.81 -14.09
C THR A 38 -4.09 13.14 -12.72
N LYS A 39 -3.29 12.06 -12.65
CA LYS A 39 -2.98 11.34 -11.41
C LYS A 39 -2.28 12.25 -10.39
N ARG A 40 -1.33 13.08 -10.84
CA ARG A 40 -0.68 14.10 -10.00
C ARG A 40 -1.69 15.11 -9.46
N GLN A 41 -2.49 15.72 -10.33
CA GLN A 41 -3.45 16.76 -9.96
C GLN A 41 -4.47 16.24 -8.94
N LEU A 42 -4.97 15.01 -9.15
CA LEU A 42 -5.86 14.36 -8.21
C LEU A 42 -5.20 14.19 -6.84
N LEU A 43 -3.96 13.71 -6.80
CA LEU A 43 -3.22 13.53 -5.56
C LEU A 43 -2.97 14.85 -4.81
N GLU A 44 -2.67 15.93 -5.51
CA GLU A 44 -2.54 17.27 -4.92
C GLU A 44 -3.85 17.75 -4.26
N LEU A 45 -5.00 17.49 -4.90
CA LEU A 45 -6.31 17.80 -4.32
C LEU A 45 -6.60 16.96 -3.07
N ILE A 46 -6.29 15.66 -3.09
CA ILE A 46 -6.42 14.78 -1.92
C ILE A 46 -5.57 15.30 -0.77
N ILE A 47 -4.29 15.59 -1.01
CA ILE A 47 -3.37 16.13 -0.01
C ILE A 47 -3.92 17.42 0.61
N LYS A 48 -4.54 18.27 -0.21
CA LYS A 48 -5.11 19.55 0.23
C LYS A 48 -6.34 19.35 1.13
N TYR A 49 -7.29 18.51 0.73
CA TYR A 49 -8.62 18.47 1.36
C TYR A 49 -8.86 17.26 2.27
N CYS A 50 -8.21 16.12 2.04
CA CYS A 50 -8.46 14.88 2.75
C CYS A 50 -7.51 14.72 3.95
N LYS A 51 -7.99 14.96 5.17
CA LYS A 51 -7.19 14.84 6.41
C LYS A 51 -7.52 13.61 7.26
N ASN A 52 -8.68 12.99 7.05
CA ASN A 52 -9.22 11.91 7.88
C ASN A 52 -9.18 10.53 7.20
N ILE A 53 -8.25 10.34 6.26
CA ILE A 53 -8.08 9.05 5.57
C ILE A 53 -7.59 8.01 6.59
N ARG A 54 -8.37 6.94 6.76
CA ARG A 54 -8.05 5.82 7.67
C ARG A 54 -7.35 4.66 6.97
N LEU A 55 -7.51 4.56 5.66
CA LEU A 55 -7.05 3.46 4.84
C LEU A 55 -6.46 4.05 3.56
N LEU A 56 -5.18 3.77 3.32
CA LEU A 56 -4.51 4.13 2.09
C LEU A 56 -3.95 2.86 1.45
N ASP A 57 -4.29 2.63 0.20
CA ASP A 57 -3.63 1.64 -0.65
C ASP A 57 -2.96 2.41 -1.78
N TYR A 58 -1.68 2.20 -2.03
CA TYR A 58 -1.05 2.90 -3.14
C TYR A 58 0.04 2.07 -3.81
N CYS A 59 0.14 2.26 -5.13
CA CYS A 59 1.19 1.68 -5.93
C CYS A 59 2.34 2.68 -6.13
N VAL A 60 3.56 2.22 -5.87
CA VAL A 60 4.78 2.96 -6.16
C VAL A 60 4.94 3.09 -7.67
N PHE A 61 5.19 4.30 -8.16
CA PHE A 61 5.17 4.58 -9.60
C PHE A 61 6.45 5.28 -10.08
N ASN A 62 6.58 6.57 -9.79
CA ASN A 62 7.80 7.34 -10.06
C ASN A 62 8.08 8.29 -8.90
N ASP A 63 9.29 8.84 -8.85
CA ASP A 63 9.77 9.65 -7.73
C ASP A 63 8.84 10.83 -7.39
N ASP A 64 8.26 11.48 -8.41
CA ASP A 64 7.35 12.61 -8.21
C ASP A 64 6.04 12.21 -7.53
N ILE A 65 5.37 11.16 -8.02
CA ILE A 65 4.14 10.65 -7.42
C ILE A 65 4.42 10.06 -6.04
N ASN A 66 5.56 9.38 -5.87
CA ASN A 66 5.98 8.81 -4.59
C ASN A 66 6.26 9.90 -3.54
N SER A 67 6.80 11.05 -3.95
CA SER A 67 7.00 12.22 -3.09
C SER A 67 5.68 12.84 -2.62
N LEU A 68 4.72 12.98 -3.54
CA LEU A 68 3.37 13.42 -3.18
C LEU A 68 2.68 12.42 -2.25
N MET A 69 2.83 11.12 -2.48
CA MET A 69 2.33 10.08 -1.58
C MET A 69 2.92 10.18 -0.17
N SER A 70 4.22 10.43 -0.08
CA SER A 70 4.87 10.66 1.21
C SER A 70 4.29 11.87 1.93
N SER A 71 4.00 12.95 1.18
CA SER A 71 3.33 14.15 1.71
C SER A 71 1.90 13.87 2.16
N LEU A 72 1.17 13.00 1.46
CA LEU A 72 -0.16 12.56 1.86
C LEU A 72 -0.10 11.78 3.18
N ILE A 73 0.77 10.76 3.28
CA ILE A 73 0.94 9.93 4.47
C ILE A 73 1.26 10.81 5.69
N GLU A 74 2.18 11.77 5.55
CA GLU A 74 2.55 12.68 6.61
C GLU A 74 1.36 13.56 7.06
N ASN A 75 0.53 14.01 6.12
CA ASN A 75 -0.68 14.79 6.41
C ASN A 75 -1.77 14.01 7.13
N ILE A 76 -1.91 12.71 6.84
CA ILE A 76 -2.99 11.86 7.39
C ILE A 76 -2.52 10.95 8.54
N LYS A 77 -1.24 11.04 8.94
CA LYS A 77 -0.59 10.11 9.87
C LYS A 77 -1.28 9.87 11.21
N GLN A 78 -2.10 10.84 11.69
CA GLN A 78 -2.84 10.71 12.95
C GLN A 78 -4.12 9.88 12.82
N ASN A 79 -4.67 9.79 11.60
CA ASN A 79 -5.93 9.11 11.30
C ASN A 79 -5.73 7.80 10.54
N LEU A 80 -4.56 7.62 9.92
CA LEU A 80 -4.22 6.44 9.13
C LEU A 80 -4.09 5.21 10.03
N ASN A 81 -4.97 4.23 9.85
CA ASN A 81 -4.95 2.95 10.55
C ASN A 81 -4.34 1.85 9.68
N TYR A 82 -4.64 1.89 8.37
CA TYR A 82 -4.26 0.89 7.40
C TYR A 82 -3.45 1.51 6.27
N LEU A 83 -2.31 0.91 5.96
CA LEU A 83 -1.50 1.26 4.80
C LEU A 83 -1.14 0.01 3.99
N SER A 84 -1.46 0.00 2.71
CA SER A 84 -0.99 -0.98 1.73
C SER A 84 -0.09 -0.30 0.72
N ILE A 85 1.03 -0.95 0.42
CA ILE A 85 2.04 -0.47 -0.51
C ILE A 85 2.30 -1.55 -1.55
N ASN A 86 1.95 -1.25 -2.80
CA ASN A 86 2.28 -2.08 -3.94
C ASN A 86 3.60 -1.61 -4.57
N LEU A 87 4.55 -2.53 -4.67
CA LEU A 87 5.93 -2.30 -5.14
C LEU A 87 6.19 -2.94 -6.52
N SER A 88 5.15 -3.32 -7.25
CA SER A 88 5.23 -4.12 -8.49
C SER A 88 5.56 -3.32 -9.76
N ASN A 89 5.59 -1.99 -9.71
CA ASN A 89 5.63 -1.12 -10.90
C ASN A 89 6.98 -0.47 -11.22
N TYR A 90 8.10 -0.88 -10.59
CA TYR A 90 9.41 -0.39 -11.01
C TYR A 90 9.86 -1.14 -12.28
N GLU A 91 9.92 -0.41 -13.40
CA GLU A 91 10.20 -0.93 -14.76
C GLU A 91 11.58 -1.64 -14.87
N ASP A 92 12.47 -1.47 -13.90
CA ASP A 92 13.77 -2.13 -13.83
C ASP A 92 13.78 -3.14 -12.68
N ASN A 93 13.77 -4.42 -13.04
CA ASN A 93 13.77 -5.64 -12.19
C ASN A 93 14.93 -5.76 -11.18
N GLU A 94 15.59 -4.67 -10.81
CA GLU A 94 16.62 -4.71 -9.79
C GLU A 94 16.05 -4.51 -8.39
N TYR A 95 16.27 -5.53 -7.55
CA TYR A 95 16.23 -5.45 -6.10
C TYR A 95 16.92 -4.19 -5.52
N SER A 96 17.87 -3.59 -6.27
CA SER A 96 18.58 -2.36 -5.94
C SER A 96 17.63 -1.18 -5.68
N ASN A 97 16.44 -1.15 -6.30
CA ASN A 97 15.49 -0.03 -6.19
C ASN A 97 14.49 -0.18 -5.02
N ILE A 98 14.17 -1.40 -4.59
CA ILE A 98 13.20 -1.64 -3.51
C ILE A 98 13.75 -1.16 -2.16
N LYS A 99 15.02 -1.44 -1.87
CA LYS A 99 15.62 -1.13 -0.56
C LYS A 99 15.64 0.38 -0.26
N PRO A 100 16.07 1.27 -1.18
CA PRO A 100 15.94 2.73 -0.99
C PRO A 100 14.50 3.20 -0.77
N ILE A 101 13.52 2.60 -1.45
CA ILE A 101 12.11 2.94 -1.29
C ILE A 101 11.63 2.55 0.12
N LEU A 102 11.93 1.32 0.55
CA LEU A 102 11.63 0.87 1.91
C LEU A 102 12.33 1.74 2.97
N GLN A 103 13.54 2.23 2.70
CA GLN A 103 14.26 3.16 3.58
C GLN A 103 13.53 4.50 3.70
N ASN A 104 13.11 5.08 2.58
CA ASN A 104 12.36 6.33 2.56
C ASN A 104 11.00 6.18 3.28
N LEU A 105 10.29 5.07 3.01
CA LEU A 105 9.04 4.75 3.69
C LEU A 105 9.24 4.55 5.19
N GLY A 106 10.32 3.89 5.62
CA GLY A 106 10.66 3.74 7.02
C GLY A 106 10.79 5.06 7.79
N GLN A 107 11.07 6.17 7.10
CA GLN A 107 11.13 7.52 7.68
C GLN A 107 9.74 8.19 7.75
N THR A 108 8.91 8.01 6.73
CA THR A 108 7.60 8.69 6.58
C THR A 108 6.43 7.92 7.18
N LEU A 109 6.61 6.62 7.46
CA LEU A 109 5.59 5.81 8.12
C LEU A 109 5.16 6.43 9.46
N PRO A 110 3.85 6.46 9.77
CA PRO A 110 3.36 6.89 11.07
C PRO A 110 4.03 6.14 12.23
N SER A 111 4.05 6.76 13.41
CA SER A 111 4.61 6.15 14.62
C SER A 111 3.81 4.93 15.09
N LYS A 112 2.52 4.86 14.73
CA LYS A 112 1.63 3.74 15.01
C LYS A 112 0.64 3.56 13.87
N LEU A 113 0.70 2.39 13.23
CA LEU A 113 -0.31 1.87 12.32
C LEU A 113 -0.94 0.63 12.96
N GLU A 114 -2.21 0.39 12.68
CA GLU A 114 -2.82 -0.87 13.06
C GLU A 114 -2.40 -1.97 12.07
N TYR A 115 -2.45 -1.67 10.78
CA TYR A 115 -2.16 -2.61 9.70
C TYR A 115 -1.19 -2.02 8.69
N LEU A 116 -0.22 -2.83 8.27
CA LEU A 116 0.67 -2.54 7.14
C LEU A 116 0.73 -3.74 6.23
N SER A 117 0.58 -3.53 4.92
CA SER A 117 0.81 -4.56 3.92
C SER A 117 1.74 -4.15 2.81
N PHE A 118 2.48 -5.12 2.30
CA PHE A 118 3.29 -4.98 1.10
C PHE A 118 2.85 -6.00 0.05
N VAL A 119 2.75 -5.54 -1.20
CA VAL A 119 2.51 -6.38 -2.38
C VAL A 119 3.72 -6.26 -3.29
N LEU A 120 4.29 -7.41 -3.65
CA LEU A 120 5.51 -7.53 -4.46
C LEU A 120 5.23 -8.47 -5.64
N GLU A 121 4.89 -7.96 -6.81
CA GLU A 121 4.57 -8.80 -7.98
C GLU A 121 5.59 -8.63 -9.10
N HIS A 122 5.67 -9.63 -9.98
CA HIS A 122 6.42 -9.58 -11.24
C HIS A 122 7.94 -9.40 -11.12
N GLN A 123 8.52 -9.69 -9.96
CA GLN A 123 9.97 -9.61 -9.80
C GLN A 123 10.61 -10.89 -10.34
N GLU A 124 11.23 -10.82 -11.53
CA GLU A 124 12.17 -11.86 -11.97
C GLU A 124 13.37 -11.84 -11.01
N ASP A 125 13.70 -12.98 -10.41
CA ASP A 125 14.87 -13.17 -9.53
C ASP A 125 14.93 -12.41 -8.19
N VAL A 126 13.93 -11.60 -7.81
CA VAL A 126 13.91 -11.08 -6.43
C VAL A 126 13.55 -12.20 -5.48
N ASN A 127 14.59 -12.66 -4.80
CA ASN A 127 14.47 -13.57 -3.69
C ASN A 127 13.63 -12.89 -2.60
N TYR A 128 12.39 -13.33 -2.45
CA TYR A 128 11.49 -12.93 -1.36
C TYR A 128 12.17 -13.00 0.02
N VAL A 129 13.10 -13.95 0.20
CA VAL A 129 13.89 -14.07 1.44
C VAL A 129 14.80 -12.86 1.67
N ALA A 130 15.21 -12.13 0.63
CA ALA A 130 16.07 -10.96 0.75
C ALA A 130 15.33 -9.71 1.23
N ILE A 131 14.04 -9.53 0.89
CA ILE A 131 13.29 -8.32 1.28
C ILE A 131 12.82 -8.36 2.74
N VAL A 132 12.53 -9.56 3.27
CA VAL A 132 12.03 -9.73 4.63
C VAL A 132 12.98 -9.12 5.68
N PRO A 133 14.32 -9.37 5.64
CA PRO A 133 15.28 -8.70 6.51
C PRO A 133 15.24 -7.16 6.44
N CYS A 134 15.09 -6.57 5.26
CA CYS A 134 14.96 -5.12 5.12
C CYS A 134 13.71 -4.62 5.83
N ILE A 135 12.56 -5.26 5.60
CA ILE A 135 11.29 -4.87 6.21
C ILE A 135 11.34 -5.03 7.74
N LYS A 136 11.92 -6.14 8.23
CA LYS A 136 12.15 -6.38 9.66
C LYS A 136 12.88 -5.24 10.34
N GLU A 137 13.97 -4.77 9.74
CA GLU A 137 14.79 -3.70 10.31
C GLU A 137 13.95 -2.47 10.66
N TYR A 138 13.02 -2.09 9.79
CA TYR A 138 12.20 -0.90 9.97
C TYR A 138 11.01 -1.14 10.90
N ILE A 139 10.28 -2.24 10.69
CA ILE A 139 9.04 -2.51 11.42
C ILE A 139 9.34 -2.91 12.87
N MET A 140 10.30 -3.82 13.08
CA MET A 140 10.57 -4.41 14.40
C MET A 140 11.33 -3.45 15.31
N LYS A 141 12.33 -2.71 14.80
CA LYS A 141 13.11 -1.76 15.62
C LYS A 141 12.26 -0.62 16.16
N LYS A 142 11.30 -0.15 15.36
CA LYS A 142 10.46 1.01 15.70
C LYS A 142 9.09 0.64 16.25
N LYS A 143 8.73 -0.66 16.29
CA LYS A 143 7.44 -1.19 16.77
C LYS A 143 6.24 -0.43 16.19
N ARG A 144 6.25 -0.22 14.88
CA ARG A 144 5.33 0.70 14.19
C ARG A 144 3.95 0.12 13.92
N VAL A 145 3.81 -1.20 13.86
CA VAL A 145 2.60 -1.86 13.36
C VAL A 145 2.14 -2.94 14.33
N LYS A 146 0.82 -3.17 14.39
CA LYS A 146 0.23 -4.30 15.14
C LYS A 146 0.10 -5.53 14.25
N TYR A 147 -0.36 -5.34 13.02
CA TYR A 147 -0.53 -6.41 12.03
C TYR A 147 0.30 -6.15 10.78
N LEU A 148 0.91 -7.21 10.25
CA LEU A 148 1.73 -7.17 9.04
C LEU A 148 1.27 -8.27 8.07
N ALA A 149 1.13 -7.94 6.79
CA ALA A 149 1.04 -8.94 5.74
C ALA A 149 1.99 -8.59 4.59
N ILE A 150 2.60 -9.60 3.99
CA ILE A 150 3.46 -9.42 2.81
C ILE A 150 3.13 -10.52 1.84
N LYS A 151 2.62 -10.13 0.67
CA LYS A 151 2.41 -11.01 -0.47
C LYS A 151 3.52 -10.78 -1.47
N SER A 152 4.09 -11.86 -1.98
CA SER A 152 4.96 -11.82 -3.14
C SER A 152 4.50 -12.77 -4.21
N THR A 153 4.59 -12.35 -5.47
CA THR A 153 4.26 -13.17 -6.62
C THR A 153 5.48 -13.24 -7.53
N ILE A 154 6.05 -14.43 -7.66
CA ILE A 154 7.26 -14.69 -8.47
C ILE A 154 6.85 -15.51 -9.70
N PHE A 155 7.34 -15.11 -10.86
CA PHE A 155 7.26 -15.91 -12.08
C PHE A 155 8.50 -16.78 -12.18
N SER A 156 8.32 -18.10 -12.31
CA SER A 156 9.40 -19.01 -12.63
C SER A 156 8.98 -19.89 -13.81
N ASN A 157 9.69 -19.72 -14.93
CA ASN A 157 9.35 -20.29 -16.23
C ASN A 157 7.91 -19.90 -16.65
N THR A 158 6.96 -20.83 -16.55
CA THR A 158 5.54 -20.66 -16.91
C THR A 158 4.61 -20.74 -15.70
N LYS A 159 5.15 -20.81 -14.48
CA LYS A 159 4.37 -20.94 -13.25
C LYS A 159 4.45 -19.68 -12.41
N LEU A 160 3.27 -19.30 -11.90
CA LEU A 160 3.11 -18.25 -10.92
C LEU A 160 3.15 -18.84 -9.51
N TYR A 161 4.08 -18.35 -8.68
CA TYR A 161 4.14 -18.72 -7.27
C TYR A 161 3.76 -17.52 -6.43
N CYS A 162 2.68 -17.65 -5.66
CA CYS A 162 2.31 -16.70 -4.62
C CYS A 162 2.94 -17.17 -3.31
N MET A 163 3.84 -16.37 -2.76
CA MET A 163 4.41 -16.55 -1.43
C MET A 163 3.76 -15.56 -0.46
N ASP A 164 3.44 -16.05 0.74
CA ASP A 164 2.89 -15.24 1.82
C ASP A 164 3.82 -15.34 3.03
N LEU A 165 4.08 -14.21 3.71
CA LEU A 165 4.90 -14.19 4.93
C LEU A 165 4.33 -15.13 6.00
N PHE A 166 3.01 -15.26 6.04
CA PHE A 166 2.31 -16.12 6.97
C PHE A 166 2.72 -17.59 6.87
N ASP A 167 3.19 -18.02 5.70
CA ASP A 167 3.62 -19.40 5.46
C ASP A 167 5.04 -19.67 5.98
N LEU A 168 5.87 -18.63 6.16
CA LEU A 168 7.19 -18.73 6.74
C LEU A 168 7.12 -18.80 8.28
N LYS A 169 6.89 -20.00 8.82
CA LYS A 169 6.59 -20.17 10.26
C LYS A 169 7.65 -19.65 11.21
N ASP A 170 8.93 -19.72 10.85
CA ASP A 170 9.99 -19.20 11.71
C ASP A 170 10.06 -17.66 11.69
N GLU A 171 9.82 -17.06 10.52
CA GLU A 171 9.65 -15.61 10.37
C GLU A 171 8.46 -15.09 11.19
N VAL A 172 7.30 -15.75 11.10
CA VAL A 172 6.10 -15.41 11.88
C VAL A 172 6.37 -15.46 13.39
N LYS A 173 7.07 -16.49 13.87
CA LYS A 173 7.46 -16.59 15.29
C LYS A 173 8.35 -15.42 15.70
N GLU A 174 9.31 -15.02 14.85
CA GLU A 174 10.20 -13.92 15.14
C GLU A 174 9.45 -12.58 15.24
N PHE A 175 8.56 -12.27 14.29
CA PHE A 175 7.71 -11.07 14.38
C PHE A 175 6.84 -11.06 15.65
N LYS A 176 6.33 -12.23 16.05
CA LYS A 176 5.53 -12.36 17.28
C LYS A 176 6.30 -12.00 18.54
N LEU A 177 7.62 -12.25 18.61
CA LEU A 177 8.48 -11.82 19.71
C LEU A 177 8.54 -10.28 19.84
N HIS A 178 8.20 -9.56 18.78
CA HIS A 178 8.15 -8.11 18.73
C HIS A 178 6.73 -7.54 18.84
N ASN A 179 5.75 -8.37 19.23
CA ASN A 179 4.33 -8.04 19.31
C ASN A 179 3.71 -7.60 17.96
N ILE A 180 4.23 -8.14 16.87
CA ILE A 180 3.69 -7.95 15.52
C ILE A 180 3.02 -9.26 15.12
N GLU A 181 1.74 -9.21 14.79
CA GLU A 181 1.00 -10.36 14.30
C GLU A 181 1.05 -10.40 12.77
N VAL A 182 1.65 -11.46 12.22
CA VAL A 182 1.65 -11.69 10.79
C VAL A 182 0.32 -12.34 10.39
N LEU A 183 -0.37 -11.72 9.44
CA LEU A 183 -1.60 -12.22 8.83
C LEU A 183 -1.32 -12.68 7.40
N SER A 184 -2.08 -13.66 6.90
CA SER A 184 -2.07 -13.90 5.46
C SER A 184 -2.62 -12.68 4.74
N TYR A 185 -2.07 -12.37 3.57
CA TYR A 185 -2.48 -11.23 2.78
C TYR A 185 -3.95 -11.32 2.39
N ILE A 186 -4.44 -12.51 2.01
CA ILE A 186 -5.85 -12.72 1.67
C ILE A 186 -6.75 -12.39 2.87
N LYS A 187 -6.39 -12.86 4.07
CA LYS A 187 -7.16 -12.57 5.28
C LYS A 187 -7.18 -11.07 5.57
N LEU A 188 -6.03 -10.41 5.48
CA LEU A 188 -5.92 -8.98 5.68
C LEU A 188 -6.78 -8.21 4.66
N PHE A 189 -6.70 -8.58 3.38
CA PHE A 189 -7.50 -8.01 2.30
C PHE A 189 -9.01 -8.17 2.53
N THR A 190 -9.46 -9.35 2.98
CA THR A 190 -10.87 -9.58 3.30
C THR A 190 -11.34 -8.75 4.49
N ASP A 191 -10.55 -8.69 5.57
CA ASP A 191 -10.88 -7.92 6.78
C ASP A 191 -11.06 -6.43 6.42
N ILE A 192 -10.19 -5.89 5.56
CA ILE A 192 -10.28 -4.51 5.06
C ILE A 192 -11.51 -4.30 4.19
N THR A 193 -11.75 -5.20 3.26
CA THR A 193 -12.86 -5.08 2.31
C THR A 193 -14.19 -5.07 3.07
N ASP A 194 -14.29 -5.87 4.13
CA ASP A 194 -15.46 -5.89 4.99
C ASP A 194 -15.56 -4.59 5.81
N ILE A 195 -14.46 -4.09 6.39
CA ILE A 195 -14.44 -2.76 7.06
C ILE A 195 -14.94 -1.67 6.11
N TYR A 196 -14.49 -1.68 4.86
CA TYR A 196 -14.93 -0.72 3.84
C TYR A 196 -16.42 -0.83 3.54
N ARG A 197 -16.93 -2.06 3.34
CA ARG A 197 -18.37 -2.29 3.10
C ARG A 197 -19.23 -1.78 4.25
N PHE A 198 -18.91 -2.16 5.49
CA PHE A 198 -19.68 -1.72 6.66
C PHE A 198 -19.60 -0.21 6.89
N SER A 199 -18.46 0.42 6.59
CA SER A 199 -18.32 1.88 6.71
C SER A 199 -19.14 2.66 5.68
N ASN A 200 -19.58 2.01 4.60
CA ASN A 200 -20.40 2.60 3.54
C ASN A 200 -21.89 2.19 3.60
N GLU A 201 -22.25 1.22 4.45
CA GLU A 201 -23.64 0.77 4.65
C GLU A 201 -24.37 1.50 5.80
N ILE A 202 -23.67 2.34 6.58
CA ILE A 202 -24.22 3.03 7.77
C ILE A 202 -24.72 4.48 7.45
N ASP A 203 -24.80 4.87 6.18
CA ASP A 203 -25.38 6.16 5.76
C ASP A 203 -26.72 6.01 5.00
#